data_AF-A0A8J5N6Q0-F1
#
_entry.id   AF-A0A8J5N6Q0-F1
#
_cell.length_a   1.000
_cell.length_b   1.000
_cell.length_c   1.000
_cell.angle_alpha   90.00
_cell.angle_beta   90.00
_cell.angle_gamma   90.00
#
_symmetry.space_group_name_H-M   'P 1'
#
loop_
_entity.id
_entity.type
_entity.pdbx_description
1 polymer ?
#
loop_
_entity_poly.entity_id
_entity_poly.type
_entity_poly.pdbx_seq_one_letter_code
_entity_poly.pdbx_strand_id
1 'polypeptide(L)'
;MPVFRGDPCGITCLILTYTAIFYADYVIINWIVLQTMSSSLWGALHVLLFNILVFLTLMAHVRAVFSDPGIVPLPQSRLDFSDMHAGGEKNDDWTVCARCEMYRPPRAHHCRICQRCIRRMDHHCPWINNCVGEWNQKYFLQFLMFVGLMSIYAMSLIAYSWIKACPECSKDMMVKQGRLLHSVILSMESILFGLFVIAIMWDQMQAILTDETAVEQVKRQGPYRARRPKMALLREVCGRSRPILWIFPCTSAPVNTEASYNLTV
;
A
#
# COMPACT_ATOMS: atom_id res chain seq x y z
N MET A 1 -5.84 7.41 15.02
CA MET A 1 -5.07 8.54 14.42
C MET A 1 -3.84 7.96 13.72
N PRO A 2 -3.36 8.48 12.59
CA PRO A 2 -2.13 7.98 11.96
C PRO A 2 -0.94 8.06 12.92
N VAL A 3 -0.06 7.05 12.89
CA VAL A 3 1.20 7.06 13.66
C VAL A 3 2.32 7.56 12.77
N PHE A 4 2.23 8.82 12.31
CA PHE A 4 3.34 9.45 11.62
C PHE A 4 4.47 9.69 12.62
N ARG A 5 5.63 9.12 12.35
CA ARG A 5 6.85 9.37 13.13
C ARG A 5 7.85 10.11 12.23
N GLY A 6 8.65 10.99 12.83
CA GLY A 6 9.77 11.63 12.15
C GLY A 6 10.93 10.67 11.89
N ASP A 7 10.65 9.48 11.35
CA ASP A 7 11.66 8.52 10.92
C ASP A 7 12.32 9.03 9.62
N PRO A 8 13.65 9.28 9.61
CA PRO A 8 14.33 9.81 8.43
C PRO A 8 14.20 8.92 7.19
N CYS A 9 14.16 7.60 7.38
CA CYS A 9 13.97 6.64 6.29
C CYS A 9 12.58 6.80 5.67
N GLY A 10 11.53 6.80 6.49
CA GLY A 10 10.16 7.03 6.05
C GLY A 10 9.97 8.36 5.32
N ILE A 11 10.52 9.46 5.84
CA ILE A 11 10.45 10.79 5.17
C ILE A 11 11.14 10.74 3.80
N THR A 12 12.32 10.14 3.72
CA THR A 12 13.06 10.01 2.46
C THR A 12 12.27 9.19 1.45
N CYS A 13 11.70 8.05 1.87
CA CYS A 13 10.86 7.23 1.00
C CYS A 13 9.62 7.97 0.50
N LEU A 14 8.95 8.78 1.33
CA LEU A 14 7.82 9.60 0.88
C LEU A 14 8.24 10.60 -0.21
N ILE A 15 9.35 11.32 -0.01
CA ILE A 15 9.88 12.27 -0.99
C ILE A 15 10.20 11.56 -2.31
N LEU A 16 10.86 10.40 -2.24
CA LEU A 16 11.18 9.59 -3.41
C LEU A 16 9.92 9.12 -4.14
N THR A 17 8.89 8.64 -3.43
CA THR A 17 7.62 8.20 -4.02
C THR A 17 6.95 9.32 -4.80
N TYR A 18 6.80 10.51 -4.22
CA TYR A 18 6.15 11.63 -4.90
C TYR A 18 6.99 12.14 -6.07
N THR A 19 8.31 12.21 -5.91
CA THR A 19 9.23 12.62 -6.98
C THR A 19 9.14 11.67 -8.17
N ALA A 20 9.14 10.35 -7.94
CA ALA A 20 8.99 9.33 -8.96
C ALA A 20 7.65 9.47 -9.71
N ILE A 21 6.53 9.57 -8.98
CA ILE A 21 5.19 9.71 -9.58
C ILE A 21 5.09 10.95 -10.48
N PHE A 22 5.54 12.11 -10.00
CA PHE A 22 5.47 13.36 -10.78
C PHE A 22 6.48 13.38 -11.93
N TYR A 23 7.65 12.76 -11.76
CA TYR A 23 8.62 12.62 -12.84
C TYR A 23 8.09 11.71 -13.95
N ALA A 24 7.45 10.58 -13.61
CA ALA A 24 6.81 9.70 -14.58
C ALA A 24 5.73 10.44 -15.39
N ASP A 25 4.87 11.22 -14.73
CA ASP A 25 3.86 12.05 -15.40
C ASP A 25 4.50 13.09 -16.33
N TYR A 26 5.52 13.81 -15.83
CA TYR A 26 6.28 14.78 -16.62
C TYR A 26 6.85 14.15 -17.90
N VAL A 27 7.50 12.97 -17.79
CA VAL A 27 8.10 12.27 -18.93
C VAL A 27 7.04 11.78 -19.90
N ILE A 28 5.97 11.15 -19.41
CA ILE A 28 4.90 10.62 -20.26
C ILE A 28 4.25 11.74 -21.09
N ILE A 29 3.94 12.88 -20.47
CA ILE A 29 3.31 13.99 -21.19
C ILE A 29 4.31 14.64 -22.16
N ASN A 30 5.44 15.13 -21.65
CA ASN A 30 6.30 16.05 -22.41
C ASN A 30 7.22 15.34 -23.40
N TRP A 31 7.69 14.13 -23.06
CA TRP A 31 8.75 13.44 -23.81
C TRP A 31 8.23 12.24 -24.59
N ILE A 32 7.06 11.70 -24.26
CA ILE A 32 6.46 10.55 -24.95
C ILE A 32 5.25 10.97 -25.78
N VAL A 33 4.17 11.45 -25.15
CA VAL A 33 2.89 11.70 -25.81
C VAL A 33 2.96 12.92 -26.73
N LEU A 34 3.41 14.09 -26.24
CA LEU A 34 3.48 15.29 -27.08
C LEU A 34 4.44 15.15 -28.27
N GLN A 35 5.48 14.32 -28.12
CA GLN A 35 6.47 14.10 -29.20
C GLN A 35 5.98 13.15 -30.30
N THR A 36 4.97 12.32 -30.00
CA THR A 36 4.56 11.22 -30.90
C THR A 36 3.10 11.35 -31.36
N MET A 37 2.24 11.95 -30.54
CA MET A 37 0.78 11.88 -30.70
C MET A 37 0.09 13.24 -30.49
N SER A 38 0.82 14.35 -30.54
CA SER A 38 0.29 15.70 -30.26
C SER A 38 -0.87 16.12 -31.16
N SER A 39 -0.89 15.68 -32.42
CA SER A 39 -1.95 16.01 -33.38
C SER A 39 -3.14 15.06 -33.35
N SER A 40 -3.16 14.07 -32.45
CA SER A 40 -4.17 13.00 -32.41
C SER A 40 -5.00 13.05 -31.14
N LEU A 41 -6.30 12.77 -31.25
CA LEU A 41 -7.18 12.56 -30.09
C LEU A 41 -6.67 11.46 -29.16
N TRP A 42 -5.95 10.47 -29.71
CA TRP A 42 -5.30 9.41 -28.93
C TRP A 42 -4.26 9.97 -27.95
N GLY A 43 -3.54 11.04 -28.31
CA GLY A 43 -2.62 11.70 -27.38
C GLY A 43 -3.35 12.26 -26.16
N ALA A 44 -4.44 12.99 -26.38
CA ALA A 44 -5.27 13.52 -25.30
C ALA A 44 -5.87 12.41 -24.42
N LEU A 45 -6.31 11.31 -25.03
CA LEU A 45 -6.82 10.14 -24.30
C LEU A 45 -5.74 9.52 -23.39
N HIS A 46 -4.51 9.34 -23.91
CA HIS A 46 -3.41 8.79 -23.11
C HIS A 46 -3.01 9.70 -21.95
N VAL A 47 -2.97 11.03 -22.16
CA VAL A 47 -2.74 12.00 -21.09
C VAL A 47 -3.82 11.88 -20.01
N LEU A 48 -5.10 11.86 -20.41
CA LEU A 48 -6.23 11.73 -19.50
C LEU A 48 -6.15 10.44 -18.68
N LEU A 49 -5.94 9.30 -19.34
CA LEU A 49 -5.86 7.99 -18.69
C LEU A 49 -4.69 7.89 -17.72
N PHE A 50 -3.51 8.39 -18.12
CA PHE A 50 -2.34 8.40 -17.25
C PHE A 50 -2.56 9.29 -16.02
N ASN A 51 -3.15 10.47 -16.21
CA ASN A 51 -3.47 11.38 -15.10
C ASN A 51 -4.54 10.83 -14.15
N ILE A 52 -5.51 10.06 -14.65
CA ILE A 52 -6.45 9.31 -13.80
C ILE A 52 -5.70 8.29 -12.94
N LEU A 53 -4.75 7.55 -13.52
CA LEU A 53 -3.91 6.60 -12.77
C LEU A 53 -3.03 7.31 -11.72
N VAL A 54 -2.43 8.45 -12.07
CA VAL A 54 -1.66 9.27 -11.12
C VAL A 54 -2.56 9.73 -9.97
N PHE A 55 -3.75 10.26 -10.27
CA PHE A 55 -4.70 10.69 -9.25
C PHE A 55 -5.11 9.55 -8.31
N LEU A 56 -5.44 8.38 -8.86
CA LEU A 56 -5.82 7.20 -8.07
C LEU A 56 -4.64 6.70 -7.21
N THR A 57 -3.42 6.72 -7.75
CA THR A 57 -2.20 6.35 -7.02
C THR A 57 -1.96 7.30 -5.85
N LEU A 58 -2.02 8.61 -6.09
CA LEU A 58 -1.85 9.64 -5.05
C LEU A 58 -2.93 9.50 -3.97
N MET A 59 -4.19 9.30 -4.37
CA MET A 59 -5.29 9.13 -3.41
C MET A 59 -5.12 7.87 -2.56
N ALA A 60 -4.78 6.73 -3.17
CA ALA A 60 -4.51 5.48 -2.45
C ALA A 60 -3.32 5.61 -1.49
N HIS A 61 -2.23 6.24 -1.94
CA HIS A 61 -1.02 6.47 -1.14
C HIS A 61 -1.31 7.37 0.06
N VAL A 62 -1.95 8.53 -0.16
CA VAL A 62 -2.36 9.45 0.92
C VAL A 62 -3.25 8.73 1.93
N ARG A 63 -4.18 7.90 1.47
CA ARG A 63 -5.02 7.08 2.37
C ARG A 63 -4.18 6.08 3.16
N ALA A 64 -3.22 5.38 2.55
CA ALA A 64 -2.36 4.44 3.27
C ALA A 64 -1.49 5.14 4.34
N VAL A 65 -0.94 6.32 4.01
CA VAL A 65 -0.10 7.14 4.90
C VAL A 65 -0.91 7.64 6.12
N PHE A 66 -2.09 8.23 5.89
CA PHE A 66 -2.83 8.93 6.94
C PHE A 66 -3.94 8.11 7.62
N SER A 67 -4.24 6.91 7.13
CA SER A 67 -5.21 6.05 7.81
C SER A 67 -4.62 5.43 9.07
N ASP A 68 -5.48 5.22 10.06
CA ASP A 68 -5.15 4.42 11.23
C ASP A 68 -4.87 2.98 10.78
N PRO A 69 -3.71 2.39 11.11
CA PRO A 69 -3.40 1.01 10.73
C PRO A 69 -4.12 -0.03 11.62
N GLY A 70 -4.88 0.39 12.63
CA GLY A 70 -5.49 -0.48 13.62
C GLY A 70 -4.76 -0.42 14.97
N ILE A 71 -4.49 0.78 15.48
CA ILE A 71 -3.83 0.95 16.78
C ILE A 71 -4.70 0.36 17.89
N VAL A 72 -4.11 -0.46 18.76
CA VAL A 72 -4.79 -0.91 19.98
C VAL A 72 -4.74 0.21 21.02
N PRO A 73 -5.88 0.66 21.58
CA PRO A 73 -5.92 1.70 22.62
C PRO A 73 -5.11 1.30 23.86
N LEU A 74 -4.41 2.25 24.48
CA LEU A 74 -3.74 1.99 25.76
C LEU A 74 -4.78 1.89 26.89
N PRO A 75 -4.54 1.04 27.89
CA PRO A 75 -5.38 0.98 29.07
C PRO A 75 -5.29 2.31 29.85
N GLN A 76 -6.40 2.74 30.45
CA GLN A 76 -6.46 3.98 31.25
C GLN A 76 -5.83 3.80 32.64
N SER A 77 -5.89 2.59 33.18
CA SER A 77 -5.25 2.17 34.42
C SER A 77 -4.03 1.29 34.13
N ARG A 78 -3.05 1.26 35.04
CA ARG A 78 -1.98 0.26 34.97
C ARG A 78 -2.60 -1.12 35.16
N LEU A 79 -2.34 -2.03 34.23
CA LEU A 79 -2.77 -3.42 34.38
C LEU A 79 -1.99 -4.06 35.51
N ASP A 80 -2.72 -4.72 36.40
CA ASP A 80 -2.13 -5.64 37.36
C ASP A 80 -1.92 -7.00 36.65
N PHE A 81 -0.67 -7.45 36.60
CA PHE A 81 -0.32 -8.74 36.01
C PHE A 81 -0.54 -9.91 36.99
N SER A 82 -0.97 -9.62 38.23
CA SER A 82 -1.26 -10.63 39.26
C SER A 82 -2.37 -11.61 38.87
N ASP A 83 -3.32 -11.19 38.04
CA ASP A 83 -4.55 -11.94 37.76
C ASP A 83 -4.42 -12.94 36.60
N MET A 84 -3.22 -13.10 36.04
CA MET A 84 -2.95 -14.00 34.91
C MET A 84 -3.24 -15.49 35.21
N HIS A 85 -3.49 -15.83 36.47
CA HIS A 85 -3.81 -17.19 36.93
C HIS A 85 -5.21 -17.34 37.58
N ALA A 86 -6.01 -16.27 37.67
CA ALA A 86 -7.30 -16.28 38.36
C ALA A 86 -8.48 -16.33 37.37
N GLY A 87 -8.86 -17.55 36.98
CA GLY A 87 -10.22 -17.98 36.58
C GLY A 87 -11.10 -17.06 35.70
N GLY A 88 -11.20 -17.41 34.42
CA GLY A 88 -12.27 -16.95 33.51
C GLY A 88 -11.94 -17.38 32.08
N GLU A 89 -12.94 -17.85 31.31
CA GLU A 89 -12.82 -18.49 29.98
C GLU A 89 -11.58 -18.03 29.18
N LYS A 90 -10.63 -18.95 29.02
CA LYS A 90 -9.38 -18.73 28.28
C LYS A 90 -9.70 -18.37 26.84
N ASN A 91 -9.63 -17.09 26.54
CA ASN A 91 -9.47 -16.60 25.18
C ASN A 91 -7.98 -16.85 24.83
N ASP A 92 -7.63 -18.13 24.56
CA ASP A 92 -6.27 -18.72 24.54
C ASP A 92 -5.24 -17.99 23.64
N ASP A 93 -5.67 -17.04 22.81
CA ASP A 93 -4.82 -16.31 21.87
C ASP A 93 -4.39 -14.90 22.34
N TRP A 94 -4.91 -14.41 23.48
CA TRP A 94 -4.48 -13.11 24.00
C TRP A 94 -3.06 -13.20 24.58
N THR A 95 -2.27 -12.17 24.31
CA THR A 95 -0.86 -12.11 24.76
C THR A 95 -0.58 -10.80 25.48
N VAL A 96 0.56 -10.69 26.17
CA VAL A 96 0.93 -9.43 26.85
C VAL A 96 1.98 -8.67 26.04
N CYS A 97 1.87 -7.34 26.00
CA CYS A 97 2.93 -6.46 25.52
C CYS A 97 3.57 -5.71 26.69
N ALA A 98 4.79 -6.10 27.06
CA ALA A 98 5.53 -5.43 28.14
C ALA A 98 5.86 -3.94 27.84
N ARG A 99 6.00 -3.55 26.56
CA ARG A 99 6.31 -2.16 26.18
C ARG A 99 5.11 -1.22 26.26
N CYS A 100 3.92 -1.74 25.98
CA CYS A 100 2.68 -0.97 26.07
C CYS A 100 1.95 -1.22 27.40
N GLU A 101 2.49 -2.09 28.26
CA GLU A 101 1.90 -2.54 29.52
C GLU A 101 0.42 -2.91 29.35
N MET A 102 0.13 -3.69 28.30
CA MET A 102 -1.24 -3.98 27.90
C MET A 102 -1.46 -5.45 27.50
N TYR A 103 -2.68 -5.95 27.70
CA TYR A 103 -3.16 -7.13 27.00
C TYR A 103 -3.31 -6.81 25.51
N ARG A 104 -2.74 -7.69 24.69
CA ARG A 104 -2.64 -7.59 23.24
C ARG A 104 -3.62 -8.57 22.61
N PRO A 105 -4.58 -8.06 21.81
CA PRO A 105 -5.52 -8.90 21.08
C PRO A 105 -4.82 -9.92 20.18
N PRO A 106 -5.51 -11.01 19.81
CA PRO A 106 -5.01 -11.98 18.83
C PRO A 106 -4.51 -11.27 17.56
N ARG A 107 -3.38 -11.75 17.02
CA ARG A 107 -2.72 -11.22 15.79
C ARG A 107 -2.24 -9.77 15.87
N ALA A 108 -2.38 -9.09 17.01
CA ALA A 108 -1.77 -7.78 17.18
C ALA A 108 -0.28 -7.92 17.51
N HIS A 109 0.55 -7.00 17.03
CA HIS A 109 1.99 -6.98 17.32
C HIS A 109 2.47 -5.57 17.64
N HIS A 110 3.51 -5.46 18.47
CA HIS A 110 4.10 -4.18 18.84
C HIS A 110 5.08 -3.74 17.75
N CYS A 111 4.81 -2.60 17.11
CA CYS A 111 5.74 -1.99 16.19
C CYS A 111 6.70 -1.07 16.95
N ARG A 112 8.01 -1.35 16.85
CA ARG A 112 9.05 -0.56 17.52
C ARG A 112 9.17 0.86 16.95
N ILE A 113 8.79 1.08 15.69
CA ILE A 113 8.87 2.41 15.06
C ILE A 113 7.65 3.24 15.48
N CYS A 114 6.44 2.68 15.35
CA CYS A 114 5.22 3.35 15.77
C CYS A 114 5.10 3.50 17.31
N GLN A 115 5.76 2.63 18.08
CA GLN A 115 5.66 2.53 19.55
C GLN A 115 4.22 2.27 20.02
N ARG A 116 3.52 1.42 19.28
CA ARG A 116 2.13 1.02 19.54
C ARG A 116 1.93 -0.44 19.12
N CYS A 117 0.99 -1.12 19.77
CA CYS A 117 0.45 -2.37 19.26
C CYS A 117 -0.51 -2.07 18.09
N ILE A 118 -0.33 -2.79 16.99
CA ILE A 118 -1.14 -2.66 15.77
C ILE A 118 -1.88 -3.99 15.54
N ARG A 119 -3.19 -3.92 15.26
CA ARG A 119 -4.06 -5.06 14.98
C ARG A 119 -3.77 -5.65 13.62
N ARG A 120 -3.74 -6.99 13.54
CA ARG A 120 -3.32 -7.77 12.36
C ARG A 120 -2.11 -7.12 11.68
N MET A 121 -1.11 -6.77 12.48
CA MET A 121 0.07 -6.06 11.98
C MET A 121 0.78 -6.93 10.95
N ASP A 122 0.96 -6.40 9.76
CA ASP A 122 1.77 -7.04 8.74
C ASP A 122 3.22 -6.59 8.88
N HIS A 123 3.50 -5.32 8.57
CA HIS A 123 4.83 -4.73 8.74
C HIS A 123 4.77 -3.21 8.97
N HIS A 124 5.92 -2.62 9.32
CA HIS A 124 6.10 -1.18 9.22
C HIS A 124 6.71 -0.87 7.86
N CYS A 125 6.05 -0.02 7.07
CA CYS A 125 6.44 0.25 5.70
C CYS A 125 7.02 1.68 5.59
N PRO A 126 8.32 1.82 5.29
CA PRO A 126 8.91 3.15 5.14
C PRO A 126 8.31 3.92 3.95
N TRP A 127 7.85 3.22 2.90
CA TRP A 127 7.25 3.83 1.71
C TRP A 127 5.95 4.59 1.97
N ILE A 128 5.22 4.26 3.02
CA ILE A 128 4.03 5.02 3.47
C ILE A 128 4.24 5.69 4.83
N ASN A 129 5.46 5.64 5.38
CA ASN A 129 5.83 6.07 6.74
C ASN A 129 4.78 5.72 7.81
N ASN A 130 4.23 4.50 7.72
CA ASN A 130 3.15 4.03 8.58
C ASN A 130 3.18 2.50 8.64
N CYS A 131 2.52 1.92 9.64
CA CYS A 131 2.29 0.48 9.65
C CYS A 131 1.25 0.08 8.60
N VAL A 132 1.41 -1.10 8.03
CA VAL A 132 0.36 -1.79 7.29
C VAL A 132 -0.32 -2.74 8.27
N GLY A 133 -1.62 -2.54 8.50
CA GLY A 133 -2.42 -3.33 9.42
C GLY A 133 -3.90 -3.37 9.02
N GLU A 134 -4.74 -3.87 9.92
CA GLU A 134 -6.14 -4.24 9.64
C GLU A 134 -6.93 -3.14 8.91
N TRP A 135 -6.76 -1.88 9.28
CA TRP A 135 -7.63 -0.79 8.82
C TRP A 135 -7.11 0.02 7.64
N ASN A 136 -5.85 -0.19 7.23
CA ASN A 136 -5.26 0.51 6.08
C ASN A 136 -4.66 -0.40 5.00
N GLN A 137 -4.63 -1.72 5.22
CA GLN A 137 -4.09 -2.69 4.26
C GLN A 137 -4.72 -2.59 2.87
N LYS A 138 -6.03 -2.30 2.79
CA LYS A 138 -6.72 -2.06 1.51
C LYS A 138 -6.08 -0.94 0.69
N TYR A 139 -5.82 0.21 1.31
CA TYR A 139 -5.25 1.37 0.62
C TYR A 139 -3.81 1.08 0.18
N PHE A 140 -3.07 0.31 0.98
CA PHE A 140 -1.74 -0.17 0.62
C PHE A 140 -1.78 -1.08 -0.62
N LEU A 141 -2.71 -2.03 -0.69
CA LEU A 141 -2.91 -2.87 -1.88
C LEU A 141 -3.28 -2.03 -3.11
N GLN A 142 -4.20 -1.07 -2.97
CA GLN A 142 -4.57 -0.17 -4.07
C GLN A 142 -3.38 0.62 -4.58
N PHE A 143 -2.54 1.15 -3.67
CA PHE A 143 -1.31 1.85 -4.02
C PHE A 143 -0.37 0.95 -4.84
N LEU A 144 -0.08 -0.27 -4.37
CA LEU A 144 0.76 -1.23 -5.11
C LEU A 144 0.19 -1.56 -6.50
N MET A 145 -1.13 -1.77 -6.59
CA MET A 145 -1.82 -2.07 -7.84
C MET A 145 -1.68 -0.92 -8.83
N PHE A 146 -1.94 0.32 -8.42
CA PHE A 146 -1.88 1.46 -9.32
C PHE A 146 -0.45 1.81 -9.75
N VAL A 147 0.56 1.68 -8.87
CA VAL A 147 1.97 1.82 -9.26
C VAL A 147 2.37 0.75 -10.29
N GLY A 148 1.93 -0.49 -10.10
CA GLY A 148 2.17 -1.58 -11.06
C GLY A 148 1.52 -1.29 -12.42
N LEU A 149 0.27 -0.82 -12.43
CA LEU A 149 -0.44 -0.43 -13.65
C LEU A 149 0.23 0.77 -14.34
N MET A 150 0.64 1.80 -13.60
CA MET A 150 1.40 2.93 -14.13
C MET A 150 2.70 2.47 -14.79
N SER A 151 3.44 1.57 -14.15
CA SER A 151 4.71 1.04 -14.67
C SER A 151 4.52 0.27 -15.98
N ILE A 152 3.54 -0.63 -16.04
CA ILE A 152 3.22 -1.39 -17.26
C ILE A 152 2.76 -0.43 -18.36
N TYR A 153 1.93 0.56 -18.03
CA TYR A 153 1.40 1.50 -19.00
C TYR A 153 2.47 2.43 -19.56
N ALA A 154 3.37 2.93 -18.70
CA ALA A 154 4.53 3.72 -19.09
C ALA A 154 5.44 2.95 -20.05
N MET A 155 5.82 1.72 -19.72
CA MET A 155 6.61 0.85 -20.60
C MET A 155 5.93 0.61 -21.96
N SER A 156 4.61 0.40 -21.95
CA SER A 156 3.83 0.18 -23.18
C SER A 156 3.82 1.43 -24.06
N LEU A 157 3.66 2.62 -23.46
CA LEU A 157 3.69 3.90 -24.17
C LEU A 157 5.08 4.22 -24.71
N ILE A 158 6.13 3.96 -23.94
CA ILE A 158 7.52 4.11 -24.40
C ILE A 158 7.73 3.23 -25.63
N ALA A 159 7.44 1.91 -25.53
CA ALA A 159 7.62 0.97 -26.63
C ALA A 159 6.85 1.39 -27.89
N TYR A 160 5.57 1.77 -27.75
CA TYR A 160 4.77 2.28 -28.85
C TYR A 160 5.38 3.54 -29.46
N SER A 161 5.85 4.48 -28.63
CA SER A 161 6.39 5.74 -29.10
C SER A 161 7.63 5.56 -29.98
N TRP A 162 8.47 4.56 -29.70
CA TRP A 162 9.68 4.27 -30.46
C TRP A 162 9.41 3.55 -31.78
N ILE A 163 8.22 2.96 -31.96
CA ILE A 163 7.76 2.41 -33.24
C ILE A 163 7.21 3.52 -34.15
N LYS A 164 6.72 4.62 -33.58
CA LYS A 164 6.14 5.74 -34.33
C LYS A 164 7.17 6.80 -34.67
N ALA A 165 6.97 7.44 -35.83
CA ALA A 165 7.78 8.57 -36.23
C ALA A 165 7.57 9.75 -35.27
N CYS A 166 8.66 10.43 -34.93
CA CYS A 166 8.64 11.69 -34.19
C CYS A 166 9.11 12.82 -35.12
N PRO A 167 8.20 13.67 -35.62
CA PRO A 167 8.53 14.72 -36.58
C PRO A 167 9.46 15.81 -36.02
N GLU A 168 9.38 16.11 -34.73
CA GLU A 168 10.26 17.13 -34.12
C GLU A 168 11.66 16.59 -33.82
N CYS A 169 11.77 15.30 -33.51
CA CYS A 169 13.05 14.62 -33.29
C CYS A 169 13.93 14.54 -34.54
N SER A 170 13.36 14.69 -35.75
CA SER A 170 14.14 14.76 -36.98
C SER A 170 14.69 16.16 -37.27
N LYS A 171 14.07 17.20 -36.70
CA LYS A 171 14.47 18.61 -36.87
C LYS A 171 15.44 19.07 -35.79
N ASP A 172 15.25 18.59 -34.56
CA ASP A 172 16.03 19.02 -33.39
C ASP A 172 16.71 17.82 -32.69
N MET A 173 18.05 17.83 -32.73
CA MET A 173 18.88 16.81 -32.09
C MET A 173 18.75 16.85 -30.55
N MET A 174 18.56 18.03 -29.95
CA MET A 174 18.40 18.15 -28.50
C MET A 174 17.11 17.49 -28.02
N VAL A 175 16.01 17.66 -28.77
CA VAL A 175 14.73 16.99 -28.48
C VAL A 175 14.88 15.47 -28.59
N LYS A 176 15.58 14.98 -29.62
CA LYS A 176 15.84 13.54 -29.78
C LYS A 176 16.66 12.96 -28.63
N GLN A 177 17.72 13.65 -28.22
CA GLN A 177 18.58 13.22 -27.11
C GLN A 177 17.84 13.28 -25.77
N GLY A 178 17.08 14.35 -25.49
CA GLY A 178 16.26 14.48 -24.29
C GLY A 178 15.20 13.39 -24.19
N ARG A 179 14.51 13.11 -25.30
CA ARG A 179 13.53 12.01 -25.38
C ARG A 179 14.17 10.65 -25.10
N LEU A 180 15.36 10.38 -25.65
CA LEU A 180 16.10 9.16 -25.39
C LEU A 180 16.45 9.03 -23.91
N LEU A 181 17.06 10.07 -23.33
CA LEU A 181 17.47 10.11 -21.93
C LEU A 181 16.28 9.86 -20.99
N HIS A 182 15.20 10.62 -21.16
CA HIS A 182 14.02 10.48 -20.30
C HIS A 182 13.31 9.14 -20.49
N SER A 183 13.29 8.58 -21.72
CA SER A 183 12.76 7.23 -21.95
C SER A 183 13.56 6.16 -21.21
N VAL A 184 14.90 6.28 -21.21
CA VAL A 184 15.78 5.32 -20.50
C VAL A 184 15.57 5.42 -19.00
N ILE A 185 15.58 6.63 -18.44
CA ILE A 185 15.40 6.84 -16.99
C ILE A 185 14.02 6.33 -16.55
N LEU A 186 12.95 6.68 -17.26
CA LEU A 186 11.60 6.22 -16.93
C LEU A 186 11.46 4.70 -17.09
N SER A 187 12.14 4.07 -18.05
CA SER A 187 12.14 2.61 -18.19
C SER A 187 12.83 1.94 -17.01
N MET A 188 13.99 2.46 -16.58
CA MET A 188 14.69 1.96 -15.40
C MET A 188 13.83 2.08 -14.14
N GLU A 189 13.21 3.24 -13.95
CA GLU A 189 12.28 3.50 -12.84
C GLU A 189 11.09 2.53 -12.86
N SER A 190 10.42 2.40 -14.02
CA SER A 190 9.24 1.54 -14.19
C SER A 190 9.57 0.06 -13.98
N ILE A 191 10.74 -0.40 -14.40
CA ILE A 191 11.17 -1.79 -14.18
C ILE A 191 11.51 -2.01 -12.70
N LEU A 192 12.31 -1.13 -12.11
CA LEU A 192 12.75 -1.28 -10.72
C LEU A 192 11.57 -1.25 -9.75
N PHE A 193 10.76 -0.19 -9.79
CA PHE A 193 9.60 -0.05 -8.91
C PHE A 193 8.47 -0.99 -9.31
N GLY A 194 8.25 -1.23 -10.60
CA GLY A 194 7.24 -2.16 -11.09
C GLY A 194 7.47 -3.59 -10.59
N LEU A 195 8.69 -4.11 -10.72
CA LEU A 195 9.02 -5.45 -10.20
C LEU A 195 8.92 -5.50 -8.67
N PHE A 196 9.39 -4.45 -7.99
CA PHE A 196 9.28 -4.35 -6.53
C PHE A 196 7.82 -4.40 -6.06
N VAL A 197 6.93 -3.59 -6.62
CA VAL A 197 5.52 -3.58 -6.19
C VAL A 197 4.77 -4.85 -6.59
N ILE A 198 5.12 -5.49 -7.72
CA ILE A 198 4.55 -6.77 -8.11
C ILE A 198 4.92 -7.87 -7.11
N ALA A 199 6.19 -7.92 -6.67
CA ALA A 199 6.64 -8.87 -5.65
C ALA A 199 5.89 -8.67 -4.33
N ILE A 200 5.83 -7.42 -3.83
CA ILE A 200 5.11 -7.12 -2.58
C ILE A 200 3.60 -7.39 -2.72
N MET A 201 2.99 -7.06 -3.87
CA MET A 201 1.58 -7.37 -4.13
C MET A 201 1.32 -8.87 -4.08
N TRP A 202 2.21 -9.67 -4.66
CA TRP A 202 2.12 -11.13 -4.61
C TRP A 202 2.17 -11.62 -3.17
N ASP A 203 3.13 -11.17 -2.38
CA ASP A 203 3.27 -11.55 -0.98
C ASP A 203 2.02 -11.18 -0.15
N GLN A 204 1.52 -9.95 -0.31
CA GLN A 204 0.29 -9.51 0.38
C GLN A 204 -0.92 -10.34 -0.04
N MET A 205 -1.05 -10.67 -1.32
CA MET A 205 -2.16 -11.48 -1.82
C MET A 205 -2.09 -12.90 -1.26
N GLN A 206 -0.90 -13.50 -1.24
CA GLN A 206 -0.70 -14.83 -0.64
C GLN A 206 -1.02 -14.82 0.86
N ALA A 207 -0.54 -13.82 1.60
CA ALA A 207 -0.84 -13.64 3.03
C ALA A 207 -2.35 -13.57 3.29
N ILE A 208 -3.09 -12.78 2.50
CA ILE A 208 -4.55 -12.69 2.61
C ILE A 208 -5.24 -14.00 2.27
N LEU A 209 -4.82 -14.68 1.19
CA LEU A 209 -5.47 -15.90 0.72
C LEU A 209 -5.17 -17.13 1.58
N THR A 210 -4.09 -17.09 2.36
CA THR A 210 -3.73 -18.10 3.37
C THR A 210 -4.24 -17.75 4.78
N ASP A 211 -4.82 -16.55 4.94
CA ASP A 211 -5.21 -15.96 6.24
C ASP A 211 -4.03 -15.92 7.24
N GLU A 212 -2.85 -15.57 6.76
CA GLU A 212 -1.63 -15.40 7.55
C GLU A 212 -1.17 -13.93 7.48
N THR A 213 -0.65 -13.37 8.57
CA THR A 213 0.13 -12.12 8.51
C THR A 213 1.61 -12.44 8.26
N ALA A 214 2.40 -11.49 7.75
CA ALA A 214 3.85 -11.67 7.61
C ALA A 214 4.52 -12.10 8.94
N VAL A 215 4.02 -11.62 10.08
CA VAL A 215 4.52 -12.02 11.40
C VAL A 215 4.17 -13.48 11.74
N GLU A 216 2.98 -13.95 11.36
CA GLU A 216 2.55 -15.34 11.55
C GLU A 216 3.40 -16.30 10.70
N GLN A 217 3.67 -15.92 9.43
CA GLN A 217 4.53 -16.68 8.52
C GLN A 217 5.95 -16.88 9.07
N VAL A 218 6.57 -15.80 9.58
CA VAL A 218 7.92 -15.87 10.14
C VAL A 218 7.96 -16.70 11.43
N LYS A 219 6.91 -16.61 12.27
CA LYS A 219 6.88 -17.32 13.55
C LYS A 219 6.55 -18.80 13.44
N ARG A 220 5.95 -19.27 12.34
CA ARG A 220 5.47 -20.65 12.14
C ARG A 220 4.63 -21.18 13.31
N GLN A 221 4.00 -20.29 14.06
CA GLN A 221 3.21 -20.57 15.25
C GLN A 221 1.86 -19.89 15.06
N GLY A 222 0.81 -20.68 14.91
CA GLY A 222 -0.56 -20.21 14.81
C GLY A 222 -1.55 -21.33 15.14
N PRO A 223 -2.71 -21.01 15.74
CA PRO A 223 -3.76 -21.99 15.96
C PRO A 223 -4.26 -22.56 14.63
N TYR A 224 -4.74 -23.80 14.63
CA TYR A 224 -5.37 -24.40 13.44
C TYR A 224 -6.60 -23.56 13.04
N ARG A 225 -6.59 -23.00 11.82
CA ARG A 225 -7.72 -22.24 11.27
C ARG A 225 -8.45 -23.08 10.24
N ALA A 226 -9.77 -23.18 10.39
CA ALA A 226 -10.62 -23.81 9.38
C ALA A 226 -10.46 -23.09 8.04
N ARG A 227 -10.40 -23.84 6.94
CA ARG A 227 -10.29 -23.25 5.60
C ARG A 227 -11.49 -22.35 5.31
N ARG A 228 -11.23 -21.07 5.09
CA ARG A 228 -12.26 -20.09 4.70
C ARG A 228 -12.23 -19.88 3.18
N PRO A 229 -13.38 -19.57 2.56
CA PRO A 229 -13.40 -19.29 1.12
C PRO A 229 -12.62 -18.00 0.82
N LYS A 230 -11.78 -18.03 -0.22
CA LYS A 230 -10.89 -16.91 -0.64
C LYS A 230 -11.60 -15.57 -0.76
N MET A 231 -12.82 -15.57 -1.29
CA MET A 231 -13.62 -14.35 -1.45
C MET A 231 -14.06 -13.76 -0.11
N ALA A 232 -14.24 -14.57 0.94
CA ALA A 232 -14.53 -14.07 2.28
C ALA A 232 -13.30 -13.36 2.88
N LEU A 233 -12.10 -13.92 2.68
CA LEU A 233 -10.84 -13.30 3.14
C LEU A 233 -10.60 -11.95 2.46
N LEU A 234 -10.80 -11.88 1.14
CA LEU A 234 -10.71 -10.62 0.40
C LEU A 234 -11.75 -9.58 0.86
N ARG A 235 -12.96 -10.01 1.21
CA ARG A 235 -14.01 -9.12 1.76
C ARG A 235 -13.65 -8.55 3.14
N GLU A 236 -12.83 -9.23 3.93
CA GLU A 236 -12.37 -8.68 5.22
C GLU A 236 -11.44 -7.49 5.02
N VAL A 237 -10.55 -7.58 4.03
CA VAL A 237 -9.59 -6.50 3.74
C VAL A 237 -10.24 -5.39 2.91
N CYS A 238 -10.88 -5.77 1.80
CA CYS A 238 -11.37 -4.80 0.80
C CYS A 238 -12.77 -4.25 1.12
N GLY A 239 -13.50 -4.89 2.04
CA GLY A 239 -14.86 -4.54 2.43
C GLY A 239 -15.94 -5.40 1.80
N ARG A 240 -17.16 -5.33 2.35
CA ARG A 240 -18.32 -6.14 1.93
C ARG A 240 -19.00 -5.65 0.65
N SER A 241 -18.55 -4.53 0.08
CA SER A 241 -19.09 -3.98 -1.17
C SER A 241 -18.80 -4.89 -2.38
N ARG A 242 -19.41 -4.58 -3.53
CA ARG A 242 -19.12 -5.27 -4.80
C ARG A 242 -17.62 -5.19 -5.15
N PRO A 243 -16.99 -6.26 -5.68
CA PRO A 243 -15.55 -6.27 -5.97
C PRO A 243 -15.05 -5.14 -6.86
N ILE A 244 -15.86 -4.70 -7.83
CA ILE A 244 -15.49 -3.58 -8.72
C ILE A 244 -15.29 -2.26 -7.95
N LEU A 245 -15.97 -2.11 -6.81
CA LEU A 245 -15.86 -0.91 -5.98
C LEU A 245 -14.62 -0.94 -5.07
N TRP A 246 -13.93 -2.09 -4.96
CA TRP A 246 -12.69 -2.21 -4.20
C TRP A 246 -11.53 -1.48 -4.86
N ILE A 247 -11.64 -1.14 -6.15
CA ILE A 247 -10.63 -0.36 -6.86
C ILE A 247 -10.63 1.09 -6.38
N PHE A 248 -11.78 1.62 -5.97
CA PHE A 248 -11.88 3.03 -5.57
C PHE A 248 -11.40 3.24 -4.12
N PRO A 249 -10.42 4.15 -3.89
CA PRO A 249 -9.93 4.50 -2.55
C PRO A 249 -10.92 5.26 -1.65
N CYS A 250 -12.20 5.32 -2.03
CA CYS A 250 -13.24 6.07 -1.32
C CYS A 250 -14.01 5.22 -0.31
N THR A 251 -13.88 3.90 -0.37
CA THR A 251 -14.63 2.99 0.49
C THR A 251 -13.79 2.58 1.69
N SER A 252 -14.22 2.97 2.89
CA SER A 252 -13.56 2.60 4.15
C SER A 252 -13.42 1.08 4.28
N ALA A 253 -12.32 0.64 4.90
CA ALA A 253 -12.21 -0.73 5.40
C ALA A 253 -13.41 -1.02 6.34
N PRO A 254 -13.93 -2.26 6.37
CA PRO A 254 -15.04 -2.59 7.25
C PRO A 254 -14.60 -2.37 8.70
N VAL A 255 -15.21 -1.39 9.37
CA VAL A 255 -15.15 -1.31 10.82
C VAL A 255 -15.91 -2.53 11.32
N ASN A 256 -15.21 -3.58 11.74
CA ASN A 256 -15.84 -4.60 12.56
C ASN A 256 -16.17 -3.94 13.90
N THR A 257 -17.37 -3.37 13.97
CA THR A 257 -17.98 -2.76 15.15
C THR A 257 -18.22 -3.75 16.29
N GLU A 258 -17.89 -5.03 16.12
CA GLU A 258 -18.09 -6.08 17.13
C GLU A 258 -16.85 -6.40 17.98
N ALA A 259 -15.70 -5.78 17.70
CA ALA A 259 -14.49 -5.94 18.51
C ALA A 259 -14.11 -4.66 19.28
N SER A 260 -15.09 -3.79 19.56
CA SER A 260 -15.09 -3.05 20.81
C SER A 260 -15.30 -4.06 21.94
N TYR A 261 -14.23 -4.81 22.26
CA TYR A 261 -14.13 -5.40 23.59
C TYR A 261 -14.22 -4.23 24.54
N ASN A 262 -15.37 -4.13 25.20
CA ASN A 262 -15.58 -3.21 26.29
C ASN A 262 -14.40 -3.39 27.24
N LEU A 263 -13.48 -2.42 27.24
CA LEU A 263 -12.52 -2.19 28.31
C LEU A 263 -13.28 -1.58 29.51
N THR A 264 -14.41 -2.19 29.88
CA THR A 264 -15.10 -1.97 31.13
C THR A 264 -14.86 -3.21 31.98
N VAL A 265 -13.69 -3.24 32.60
CA VAL A 265 -13.53 -3.79 33.95
C VAL A 265 -12.89 -2.68 34.76
#